data_AF-A0A916VTT1-F1
#
_entry.id   AF-A0A916VTT1-F1
#
_cell.length_a   1.000
_cell.length_b   1.000
_cell.length_c   1.000
_cell.angle_alpha   90.00
_cell.angle_beta   90.00
_cell.angle_gamma   90.00
#
_symmetry.space_group_name_H-M   'P 1'
#
loop_
_entity.id
_entity.type
_entity.pdbx_description
1 polymer ?
#
loop_
_entity_poly.entity_id
_entity_poly.type
_entity_poly.pdbx_seq_one_letter_code
_entity_poly.pdbx_strand_id
1 'polypeptide(L)'
;MEKELRLIFVELPKFKKSLSQLKSLTDKWIYFLKEAASFDEIPESLGEVAEIEQALNIANFIHMSPEELEIVENRGIAMQDERGRIAYAEEQARLNQTIALVKLLITQSFGEASEKISSQIESLPLADVEDLVKVFLSFNSLVDLESWLQERLRS
;
A
#
# COMPACT_ATOMS: atom_id res chain seq x y z
N MET A 1 6.80 -14.39 31.96
CA MET A 1 7.74 -15.52 31.94
C MET A 1 8.84 -15.16 30.96
N GLU A 2 10.08 -15.06 31.43
CA GLU A 2 11.24 -14.82 30.58
C GLU A 2 11.43 -16.01 29.63
N LYS A 3 11.65 -15.74 28.34
CA LYS A 3 11.97 -16.80 27.37
C LYS A 3 13.43 -17.21 27.59
N GLU A 4 13.65 -18.37 28.18
CA GLU A 4 14.99 -18.95 28.29
C GLU A 4 15.52 -19.35 26.91
N LEU A 5 16.74 -18.92 26.59
CA LEU A 5 17.43 -19.32 25.38
C LEU A 5 17.79 -20.81 25.46
N ARG A 6 17.26 -21.60 24.53
CA ARG A 6 17.61 -23.03 24.39
C ARG A 6 18.49 -23.23 23.17
N LEU A 7 19.70 -23.73 23.38
CA LEU A 7 20.63 -24.10 22.32
C LEU A 7 20.46 -25.57 21.97
N ILE A 8 20.29 -25.86 20.68
CA ILE A 8 20.12 -27.22 20.16
C ILE A 8 21.23 -27.48 19.15
N PHE A 9 22.03 -28.51 19.40
CA PHE A 9 23.09 -28.95 18.49
C PHE A 9 22.59 -30.14 17.69
N VAL A 10 22.66 -30.02 16.36
CA VAL A 10 22.15 -31.04 15.45
C VAL A 10 23.17 -31.31 14.34
N GLU A 11 23.33 -32.59 14.00
CA GLU A 11 24.03 -33.01 12.79
C GLU A 11 23.00 -33.33 11.70
N LEU A 12 22.89 -32.48 10.67
CA LEU A 12 21.89 -32.64 9.61
C LEU A 12 21.93 -34.02 8.92
N PRO A 13 23.10 -34.65 8.64
CA PRO A 13 23.13 -35.98 8.01
C PRO A 13 22.46 -37.07 8.85
N LYS A 14 22.44 -36.94 10.18
CA LYS A 14 21.81 -37.89 11.11
C LYS A 14 20.30 -37.69 11.23
N PHE A 15 19.76 -36.58 10.71
CA PHE A 15 18.32 -36.31 10.73
C PHE A 15 17.61 -37.03 9.57
N LYS A 16 16.85 -38.08 9.89
CA LYS A 16 16.18 -38.97 8.92
C LYS A 16 14.64 -38.93 8.97
N LYS A 17 14.06 -38.02 9.76
CA LYS A 17 12.59 -37.90 9.87
C LYS A 17 12.01 -37.36 8.56
N SER A 18 10.87 -37.90 8.14
CA SER A 18 10.05 -37.39 7.03
C SER A 18 9.01 -36.35 7.52
N LEU A 19 8.36 -35.64 6.59
CA LEU A 19 7.30 -34.64 6.88
C LEU A 19 6.23 -35.17 7.86
N SER A 20 5.73 -36.39 7.65
CA SER A 20 4.69 -36.99 8.52
C SER A 20 5.18 -37.34 9.94
N GLN A 21 6.50 -37.31 10.17
CA GLN A 21 7.12 -37.61 11.45
C GLN A 21 7.52 -36.36 12.24
N LEU A 22 7.28 -35.15 11.69
CA LEU A 22 7.62 -33.89 12.34
C LEU A 22 6.59 -33.55 13.41
N LYS A 23 6.97 -33.74 14.68
CA LYS A 23 6.06 -33.53 15.84
C LYS A 23 6.36 -32.29 16.65
N SER A 24 7.61 -31.82 16.62
CA SER A 24 8.07 -30.68 17.43
C SER A 24 8.49 -29.50 16.55
N LEU A 25 8.44 -28.29 17.11
CA LEU A 25 8.95 -27.08 16.45
C LEU A 25 10.42 -27.24 16.03
N THR A 26 11.23 -27.87 16.89
CA THR A 26 12.63 -28.20 16.58
C THR A 26 12.74 -29.11 15.36
N ASP A 27 11.93 -30.16 15.26
CA ASP A 27 11.95 -31.07 14.11
C ASP A 27 11.60 -30.31 12.81
N LYS A 28 10.60 -29.42 12.86
CA LYS A 28 10.21 -28.59 11.71
C LYS A 28 11.36 -27.66 11.26
N TRP A 29 12.05 -27.01 12.20
CA TRP A 29 13.22 -26.17 11.88
C TRP A 29 14.40 -26.96 11.32
N ILE A 30 14.71 -28.13 11.89
CA ILE A 30 15.81 -28.97 11.37
C ILE A 30 15.46 -29.49 9.97
N TYR A 31 14.21 -29.89 9.75
CA TYR A 31 13.75 -30.35 8.43
C TYR A 31 13.81 -29.23 7.40
N PHE A 32 13.34 -28.02 7.75
CA PHE A 32 13.51 -26.82 6.93
C PHE A 32 14.98 -26.59 6.57
N LEU A 33 15.89 -26.52 7.54
CA LEU A 33 17.32 -26.28 7.28
C LEU A 33 17.97 -27.35 6.38
N LYS A 34 17.42 -28.57 6.35
CA LYS A 34 17.92 -29.68 5.55
C LYS A 34 17.36 -29.69 4.12
N GLU A 35 16.08 -29.36 3.95
CA GLU A 35 15.34 -29.60 2.71
C GLU A 35 14.79 -28.30 2.06
N ALA A 36 15.02 -27.11 2.63
CA ALA A 36 14.47 -25.84 2.14
C ALA A 36 14.72 -25.56 0.66
N ALA A 37 15.85 -26.02 0.12
CA ALA A 37 16.20 -25.82 -1.29
C ALA A 37 15.54 -26.82 -2.26
N SER A 38 14.74 -27.77 -1.74
CA SER A 38 14.13 -28.85 -2.51
C SER A 38 12.60 -28.76 -2.60
N PHE A 39 11.99 -27.74 -1.99
CA PHE A 39 10.54 -27.58 -2.02
C PHE A 39 10.10 -26.72 -3.20
N ASP A 40 9.32 -27.32 -4.09
CA ASP A 40 8.58 -26.58 -5.12
C ASP A 40 7.37 -25.86 -4.49
N GLU A 41 6.77 -26.45 -3.44
CA GLU A 41 5.64 -25.90 -2.69
C GLU A 41 5.85 -26.07 -1.18
N ILE A 42 5.32 -25.13 -0.39
CA ILE A 42 5.40 -25.17 1.07
C ILE A 42 4.48 -26.29 1.60
N PRO A 43 5.02 -27.32 2.28
CA PRO A 43 4.20 -28.36 2.88
C PRO A 43 3.31 -27.80 4.00
N GLU A 44 2.02 -28.16 4.01
CA GLU A 44 1.02 -27.68 4.99
C GLU A 44 1.49 -27.82 6.44
N SER A 45 2.08 -28.98 6.78
CA SER A 45 2.63 -29.25 8.12
C SER A 45 3.73 -28.29 8.57
N LEU A 46 4.49 -27.70 7.65
CA LEU A 46 5.50 -26.68 7.93
C LEU A 46 4.89 -25.28 7.94
N GLY A 47 3.92 -25.03 7.05
CA GLY A 47 3.18 -23.77 6.93
C GLY A 47 2.38 -23.40 8.17
N GLU A 48 2.03 -24.34 9.04
CA GLU A 48 1.43 -24.07 10.36
C GLU A 48 2.28 -23.13 11.25
N VAL A 49 3.60 -23.08 11.02
CA VAL A 49 4.50 -22.19 11.76
C VAL A 49 4.84 -21.00 10.87
N ALA A 50 4.26 -19.84 11.18
CA ALA A 50 4.38 -18.62 10.38
C ALA A 50 5.84 -18.24 10.06
N GLU A 51 6.76 -18.40 11.01
CA GLU A 51 8.17 -18.09 10.80
C GLU A 51 8.86 -19.06 9.81
N ILE A 52 8.45 -20.33 9.81
CA ILE A 52 8.97 -21.34 8.86
C ILE A 52 8.35 -21.12 7.49
N GLU A 53 7.06 -20.81 7.42
CA GLU A 53 6.39 -20.43 6.18
C GLU A 53 7.08 -19.23 5.53
N GLN A 54 7.36 -18.18 6.31
CA GLN A 54 8.08 -17.01 5.82
C GLN A 54 9.48 -17.38 5.32
N ALA A 55 10.23 -18.20 6.07
CA ALA A 55 11.58 -18.61 5.69
C ALA A 55 11.59 -19.46 4.40
N LEU A 56 10.59 -20.34 4.22
CA LEU A 56 10.41 -21.12 2.99
C LEU A 56 10.04 -20.24 1.81
N ASN A 57 9.16 -19.26 1.97
CA ASN A 57 8.84 -18.30 0.91
C ASN A 57 10.09 -17.53 0.44
N ILE A 58 10.95 -17.12 1.37
CA ILE A 58 12.23 -16.47 1.04
C ILE A 58 13.16 -17.44 0.30
N ALA A 59 13.28 -18.67 0.76
CA ALA A 59 14.10 -19.69 0.11
C ALA A 59 13.61 -19.98 -1.32
N ASN A 60 12.30 -20.13 -1.51
CA ASN A 60 11.70 -20.35 -2.83
C ASN A 60 11.98 -19.18 -3.77
N PHE A 61 11.83 -17.95 -3.29
CA PHE A 61 12.17 -16.75 -4.07
C PHE A 61 13.62 -16.73 -4.53
N ILE A 62 14.58 -17.08 -3.65
CA ILE A 62 16.01 -17.13 -3.99
C ILE A 62 16.31 -18.20 -5.04
N HIS A 63 15.53 -19.29 -5.08
CA HIS A 63 15.71 -20.39 -6.02
C HIS A 63 14.92 -20.24 -7.32
N MET A 64 14.16 -19.15 -7.51
CA MET A 64 13.41 -18.94 -8.74
C MET A 64 14.34 -18.87 -9.96
N SER A 65 13.88 -19.48 -11.05
CA SER A 65 14.46 -19.24 -12.38
C SER A 65 14.18 -17.80 -12.83
N PRO A 66 14.97 -17.25 -13.77
CA PRO A 66 14.69 -15.93 -14.36
C PRO A 66 13.26 -15.81 -14.91
N GLU A 67 12.74 -16.88 -15.52
CA GLU A 67 11.39 -16.91 -16.09
C GLU A 67 10.29 -16.87 -15.01
N GLU A 68 10.48 -17.58 -13.90
CA GLU A 68 9.55 -17.55 -12.76
C GLU A 68 9.57 -16.19 -12.06
N LEU A 69 10.77 -15.63 -11.88
CA LEU A 69 10.96 -14.31 -11.30
C LEU A 69 10.24 -13.24 -12.13
N GLU A 70 10.38 -13.27 -13.46
CA GLU A 70 9.70 -12.35 -14.36
C GLU A 70 8.17 -12.42 -14.23
N ILE A 71 7.60 -13.63 -14.09
CA ILE A 71 6.16 -13.81 -13.86
C ILE A 71 5.72 -13.16 -12.55
N VAL A 72 6.48 -13.34 -11.47
CA VAL A 72 6.20 -12.75 -10.15
C VAL A 72 6.30 -11.23 -10.20
N GLU A 73 7.35 -10.70 -10.81
CA GLU A 73 7.57 -9.26 -10.97
C GLU A 73 6.45 -8.60 -11.78
N ASN A 74 6.09 -9.18 -12.93
CA ASN A 74 5.01 -8.68 -13.78
C ASN A 74 3.66 -8.65 -13.05
N ARG A 75 3.36 -9.67 -12.24
CA ARG A 75 2.16 -9.68 -11.38
C ARG A 75 2.24 -8.56 -10.34
N GLY A 76 3.41 -8.37 -9.73
CA GLY A 76 3.64 -7.29 -8.76
C GLY A 76 3.42 -5.90 -9.36
N ILE A 77 3.91 -5.66 -10.58
CA ILE A 77 3.70 -4.42 -11.33
C ILE A 77 2.21 -4.21 -11.59
N ALA A 78 1.51 -5.21 -12.14
CA ALA A 78 0.08 -5.11 -12.43
C ALA A 78 -0.77 -4.82 -11.17
N MET A 79 -0.42 -5.40 -10.03
CA MET A 79 -1.09 -5.12 -8.76
C MET A 79 -0.84 -3.68 -8.26
N GLN A 80 0.38 -3.16 -8.43
CA GLN A 80 0.69 -1.77 -8.07
C GLN A 80 -0.01 -0.78 -8.99
N ASP A 81 -0.06 -1.05 -10.29
CA ASP A 81 -0.78 -0.24 -11.27
C ASP A 81 -2.27 -0.18 -10.93
N GLU A 82 -2.89 -1.31 -10.59
CA GLU A 82 -4.30 -1.33 -10.20
C GLU A 82 -4.55 -0.54 -8.92
N ARG A 83 -3.68 -0.68 -7.91
CA ARG A 83 -3.76 0.12 -6.68
C ARG A 83 -3.62 1.62 -6.97
N GLY A 84 -2.69 2.00 -7.83
CA GLY A 84 -2.49 3.37 -8.28
C GLY A 84 -3.72 3.92 -9.01
N ARG A 85 -4.33 3.10 -9.88
CA ARG A 85 -5.55 3.45 -10.62
C ARG A 85 -6.73 3.72 -9.68
N ILE A 86 -6.94 2.87 -8.68
CA ILE A 86 -7.99 3.04 -7.67
C ILE A 86 -7.73 4.30 -6.83
N ALA A 87 -6.51 4.45 -6.30
CA ALA A 87 -6.15 5.62 -5.49
C ALA A 87 -6.33 6.94 -6.26
N TYR A 88 -5.92 6.97 -7.52
CA TYR A 88 -6.14 8.12 -8.40
C TYR A 88 -7.63 8.39 -8.62
N ALA A 89 -8.44 7.36 -8.84
CA ALA A 89 -9.89 7.51 -9.00
C ALA A 89 -10.56 8.06 -7.73
N GLU A 90 -10.14 7.61 -6.54
CA GLU A 90 -10.63 8.12 -5.26
C GLU A 90 -10.23 9.59 -5.04
N GLU A 91 -8.99 9.96 -5.38
CA GLU A 91 -8.52 11.34 -5.30
C GLU A 91 -9.29 12.26 -6.24
N GLN A 92 -9.51 11.83 -7.50
CA GLN A 92 -10.31 12.57 -8.47
C GLN A 92 -11.78 12.72 -8.03
N ALA A 93 -12.37 11.67 -7.46
CA ALA A 93 -13.73 11.73 -6.92
C ALA A 93 -13.83 12.76 -5.79
N ARG A 94 -12.86 12.75 -4.86
CA ARG A 94 -12.77 13.71 -3.77
C ARG A 94 -12.56 15.13 -4.28
N LEU A 95 -11.65 15.34 -5.23
CA LEU A 95 -11.40 16.65 -5.85
C LEU A 95 -12.68 17.22 -6.47
N ASN A 96 -13.37 16.44 -7.30
CA ASN A 96 -14.61 16.85 -7.95
C ASN A 96 -15.71 17.16 -6.93
N GLN A 97 -15.82 16.37 -5.86
CA GLN A 97 -16.79 16.62 -4.79
C GLN A 97 -16.48 17.93 -4.04
N THR A 98 -15.21 18.19 -3.72
CA THR A 98 -14.80 19.41 -3.02
C THR A 98 -14.98 20.64 -3.91
N ILE A 99 -14.64 20.56 -5.21
CA ILE A 99 -14.91 21.64 -6.18
C ILE A 99 -16.41 21.94 -6.26
N ALA A 100 -17.26 20.90 -6.34
CA ALA A 100 -18.71 21.08 -6.38
C ALA A 100 -19.24 21.78 -5.11
N LEU A 101 -18.70 21.42 -3.94
CA LEU A 101 -19.01 22.09 -2.68
C LEU A 101 -18.58 23.57 -2.69
N VAL A 102 -17.36 23.86 -3.13
CA VAL A 102 -16.86 25.25 -3.23
C VAL A 102 -17.75 26.08 -4.16
N LYS A 103 -18.13 25.55 -5.33
CA LYS A 103 -19.04 26.24 -6.26
C LYS A 103 -20.40 26.52 -5.64
N LEU A 104 -20.94 25.56 -4.86
CA LEU A 104 -22.19 25.75 -4.13
C LEU A 104 -22.06 26.87 -3.08
N LEU A 105 -20.97 26.87 -2.29
CA LEU A 105 -20.70 27.88 -1.28
C LEU A 105 -20.57 29.28 -1.90
N ILE A 106 -19.85 29.41 -3.02
CA ILE A 106 -19.73 30.69 -3.75
C ILE A 106 -21.12 31.16 -4.19
N THR A 107 -21.91 30.27 -4.80
CA THR A 107 -23.27 30.59 -5.27
C THR A 107 -24.16 31.07 -4.13
N GLN A 108 -24.07 30.45 -2.95
CA GLN A 108 -24.87 30.80 -1.78
C GLN A 108 -24.43 32.11 -1.11
N SER A 109 -23.13 32.40 -1.05
CA SER A 109 -22.59 33.57 -0.34
C SER A 109 -22.46 34.81 -1.21
N PHE A 110 -22.13 34.65 -2.49
CA PHE A 110 -21.75 35.73 -3.38
C PHE A 110 -22.51 35.76 -4.71
N GLY A 111 -23.38 34.76 -4.97
CA GLY A 111 -24.04 34.58 -6.25
C GLY A 111 -23.17 33.84 -7.27
N GLU A 112 -23.57 33.84 -8.53
CA GLU A 112 -22.88 33.07 -9.57
C GLU A 112 -21.42 33.52 -9.75
N ALA A 113 -20.51 32.55 -9.68
CA ALA A 113 -19.10 32.77 -9.96
C ALA A 113 -18.87 33.04 -11.45
N SER A 114 -17.91 33.91 -11.79
CA SER A 114 -17.49 34.08 -13.17
C SER A 114 -16.84 32.80 -13.71
N GLU A 115 -16.86 32.63 -15.03
CA GLU A 115 -16.20 31.50 -15.72
C GLU A 115 -14.69 31.46 -15.43
N LYS A 116 -14.07 32.64 -15.25
CA LYS A 116 -12.67 32.78 -14.84
C LYS A 116 -12.43 32.18 -13.44
N ILE A 117 -13.25 32.50 -12.45
CA ILE A 117 -13.10 31.95 -11.09
C ILE A 117 -13.33 30.43 -11.11
N SER A 118 -14.34 29.98 -11.85
CA SER A 118 -14.67 28.56 -11.96
C SER A 118 -13.52 27.73 -12.55
N SER A 119 -12.93 28.19 -13.65
CA SER A 119 -11.78 27.53 -14.27
C SER A 119 -10.53 27.54 -13.38
N GLN A 120 -10.31 28.62 -12.62
CA GLN A 120 -9.20 28.67 -11.66
C GLN A 120 -9.36 27.63 -10.55
N ILE A 121 -10.57 27.50 -9.96
CA ILE A 121 -10.85 26.51 -8.93
C ILE A 121 -10.69 25.08 -9.46
N GLU A 122 -11.15 24.82 -10.69
CA GLU A 122 -11.03 23.50 -11.34
C GLU A 122 -9.57 23.11 -11.62
N SER A 123 -8.67 24.08 -11.75
CA SER A 123 -7.24 23.83 -11.99
C SER A 123 -6.43 23.61 -10.71
N LEU A 124 -7.03 23.83 -9.53
CA LEU A 124 -6.33 23.69 -8.25
C LEU A 124 -6.12 22.21 -7.87
N PRO A 125 -4.98 21.87 -7.25
CA PRO A 125 -4.79 20.56 -6.65
C PRO A 125 -5.73 20.37 -5.46
N LEU A 126 -6.06 19.12 -5.13
CA LEU A 126 -6.99 18.78 -4.04
C LEU A 126 -6.65 19.49 -2.72
N ALA A 127 -5.37 19.54 -2.35
CA ALA A 127 -4.93 20.20 -1.13
C ALA A 127 -5.35 21.68 -1.07
N ASP A 128 -5.22 22.41 -2.18
CA ASP A 128 -5.59 23.82 -2.24
C ASP A 128 -7.11 24.00 -2.25
N VAL A 129 -7.87 23.13 -2.92
CA VAL A 129 -9.34 23.18 -2.88
C VAL A 129 -9.85 22.91 -1.45
N GLU A 130 -9.21 22.00 -0.71
CA GLU A 130 -9.56 21.75 0.69
C GLU A 130 -9.19 22.90 1.62
N ASP A 131 -8.05 23.54 1.39
CA ASP A 131 -7.68 24.75 2.12
C ASP A 131 -8.65 25.89 1.84
N LEU A 132 -9.08 26.04 0.58
CA LEU A 132 -10.12 26.98 0.20
C LEU A 132 -11.40 26.76 1.00
N VAL A 133 -11.87 25.51 1.16
CA VAL A 133 -13.05 25.20 1.99
C VAL A 133 -12.86 25.66 3.44
N LYS A 134 -11.67 25.49 4.03
CA LYS A 134 -11.39 25.88 5.43
C LYS A 134 -11.45 27.39 5.62
N VAL A 135 -10.91 28.16 4.67
CA VAL A 135 -10.83 29.62 4.78
C VAL A 135 -12.05 30.32 4.19
N PHE A 136 -12.91 29.62 3.45
CA PHE A 136 -14.00 30.22 2.67
C PHE A 136 -14.88 31.17 3.49
N LEU A 137 -15.27 30.77 4.71
CA LEU A 137 -16.14 31.56 5.58
C LEU A 137 -15.50 32.85 6.12
N SER A 138 -14.18 33.02 5.93
CA SER A 138 -13.48 34.26 6.28
C SER A 138 -13.57 35.34 5.19
N PHE A 139 -14.05 34.98 4.00
CA PHE A 139 -14.21 35.91 2.88
C PHE A 139 -15.48 36.75 3.03
N ASN A 140 -15.36 38.05 2.78
CA ASN A 140 -16.48 39.00 2.82
C ASN A 140 -16.97 39.37 1.42
N SER A 141 -16.20 39.04 0.37
CA SER A 141 -16.54 39.33 -1.02
C SER A 141 -15.84 38.40 -2.01
N LEU A 142 -16.27 38.43 -3.29
CA LEU A 142 -15.57 37.76 -4.39
C LEU A 142 -14.14 38.28 -4.60
N VAL A 143 -13.84 39.52 -4.19
CA VAL A 143 -12.49 40.10 -4.32
C VAL A 143 -11.50 39.40 -3.38
N ASP A 144 -11.95 38.98 -2.19
CA ASP A 144 -11.12 38.22 -1.25
C ASP A 144 -10.76 36.84 -1.82
N LEU A 145 -11.76 36.16 -2.40
CA LEU A 145 -11.59 34.88 -3.10
C LEU A 145 -10.63 35.01 -4.29
N GLU A 146 -10.82 36.03 -5.14
CA GLU A 146 -9.92 36.26 -6.28
C GLU A 146 -8.49 36.52 -5.82
N SER A 147 -8.29 37.31 -4.76
CA SER A 147 -6.96 37.58 -4.21
C SER A 147 -6.30 36.30 -3.71
N TRP A 148 -7.03 35.47 -2.98
CA TRP A 148 -6.55 34.16 -2.51
C TRP A 148 -6.15 33.23 -3.66
N LEU A 149 -6.97 33.15 -4.71
CA LEU A 149 -6.67 32.37 -5.91
C LEU A 149 -5.42 32.87 -6.64
N GLN A 150 -5.23 34.19 -6.73
CA GLN A 150 -4.03 34.77 -7.36
C GLN A 150 -2.75 34.49 -6.57
N GLU A 151 -2.81 34.46 -5.24
CA GLU A 151 -1.66 34.11 -4.41
C GLU A 151 -1.25 32.66 -4.61
N ARG A 152 -2.22 31.73 -4.66
CA ARG A 152 -1.96 30.30 -4.87
C ARG A 152 -1.50 29.95 -6.28
N LEU A 153 -2.01 30.62 -7.31
CA LEU A 153 -1.59 30.35 -8.70
C LEU A 153 -0.23 30.98 -9.08
N ARG A 154 0.36 31.80 -8.19
CA ARG A 154 1.70 32.39 -8.37
C ARG A 154 2.83 31.60 -7.71
N SER A 155 2.51 30.72 -6.76
CA SER A 155 3.45 29.83 -6.06
C SER A 155 3.61 28.51 -6.79
#